data_AF-A0A522A1M6-F1
#
_entry.id   AF-A0A522A1M6-F1
#
_cell.length_a   1.000
_cell.length_b   1.000
_cell.length_c   1.000
_cell.angle_alpha   90.00
_cell.angle_beta   90.00
_cell.angle_gamma   90.00
#
_symmetry.space_group_name_H-M   'P 1'
#
loop_
_entity.id
_entity.type
_entity.pdbx_description
1 polymer ?
#
loop_
_entity_poly.entity_id
_entity_poly.type
_entity_poly.pdbx_seq_one_letter_code
_entity_poly.pdbx_strand_id
1 'polypeptide(L)'
;MESLLTRAGWARVIPFALFMVLLAVRGYMPQDNTWLDPRWVYGVSVAIVGGSIAFFWREYSELAVGSRLTMLQAVVALMVGAVVFKLWILLTEPWMMLGRPTASFRPVDPDGQLQWGLLTVRWIGAALLVPVMEELFWRSFLMRWIDNPDFEKVDPSEVSPKAMVLSTLVFMLAHTQWLGAIVAGLAYAWLYRYTRSLWAPILAHAITNGVLGIWVVVYGNWQFW
;
A
#
# COMPACT_ATOMS: atom_id res chain seq x y z
N MET A 1 21.89 2.72 24.80
CA MET A 1 21.32 1.93 23.68
C MET A 1 21.22 2.88 22.51
N GLU A 2 22.08 2.75 21.50
CA GLU A 2 21.88 3.47 20.24
C GLU A 2 20.60 2.95 19.58
N SER A 3 19.77 3.85 19.07
CA SER A 3 18.53 3.50 18.37
C SER A 3 18.89 2.66 17.13
N LEU A 4 18.25 1.49 16.98
CA LEU A 4 18.39 0.65 15.78
C LEU A 4 17.88 1.34 14.50
N LEU A 5 17.08 2.40 14.64
CA LEU A 5 16.51 3.15 13.53
C LEU A 5 16.93 4.62 13.57
N THR A 6 17.36 5.12 12.41
CA THR A 6 17.59 6.55 12.17
C THR A 6 16.26 7.29 12.02
N ARG A 7 16.30 8.63 12.01
CA ARG A 7 15.11 9.46 11.72
C ARG A 7 14.49 9.10 10.36
N ALA A 8 15.31 8.83 9.36
CA ALA A 8 14.85 8.39 8.04
C ALA A 8 14.12 7.04 8.08
N GLY A 9 14.57 6.10 8.91
CA GLY A 9 13.83 4.86 9.16
C GLY A 9 12.46 5.13 9.76
N TRP A 10 12.39 5.94 10.83
CA TRP A 10 11.13 6.30 11.46
C TRP A 10 10.15 7.03 10.53
N ALA A 11 10.64 7.88 9.63
CA ALA A 11 9.83 8.56 8.63
C ALA A 11 9.07 7.59 7.70
N ARG A 12 9.60 6.39 7.47
CA ARG A 12 9.00 5.35 6.62
C ARG A 12 8.18 4.33 7.43
N VAL A 13 8.52 4.12 8.70
CA VAL A 13 7.81 3.21 9.61
C VAL A 13 6.53 3.82 10.18
N ILE A 14 6.57 5.08 10.62
CA ILE A 14 5.47 5.72 11.36
C ILE A 14 4.16 5.76 10.54
N PRO A 15 4.15 6.22 9.28
CA PRO A 15 2.91 6.26 8.49
C PRO A 15 2.26 4.87 8.35
N PHE A 16 3.07 3.85 8.07
CA PHE A 16 2.62 2.46 7.95
C PHE A 16 2.10 1.91 9.28
N ALA A 17 2.83 2.13 10.39
CA ALA A 17 2.40 1.69 11.71
C ALA A 17 1.09 2.36 12.16
N LEU A 18 0.92 3.67 11.90
CA LEU A 18 -0.32 4.39 12.17
C LEU A 18 -1.48 3.80 11.37
N PHE A 19 -1.27 3.47 10.09
CA PHE A 19 -2.29 2.82 9.28
C PHE A 19 -2.67 1.45 9.82
N MET A 20 -1.70 0.61 10.21
CA MET A 20 -1.96 -0.71 10.77
C MET A 20 -2.73 -0.64 12.10
N VAL A 21 -2.39 0.29 12.98
CA VAL A 21 -3.12 0.52 14.24
C VAL A 21 -4.55 0.96 13.96
N LEU A 22 -4.77 1.93 13.07
CA LEU A 22 -6.10 2.42 12.75
C LEU A 22 -6.95 1.38 11.99
N LEU A 23 -6.31 0.54 11.18
CA LEU A 23 -6.95 -0.63 10.57
C LEU A 23 -7.43 -1.62 11.62
N ALA A 24 -6.61 -1.92 12.63
CA ALA A 24 -6.98 -2.78 13.75
C ALA A 24 -8.13 -2.16 14.57
N VAL A 25 -8.03 -0.87 14.91
CA VAL A 25 -9.11 -0.14 15.60
C VAL A 25 -10.42 -0.26 14.82
N ARG A 26 -10.39 -0.04 13.50
CA ARG A 26 -11.57 -0.20 12.64
C ARG A 26 -12.12 -1.63 12.66
N GLY A 27 -11.25 -2.64 12.66
CA GLY A 27 -11.66 -4.05 12.67
C GLY A 27 -12.32 -4.50 13.98
N TYR A 28 -11.92 -3.93 15.10
CA TYR A 28 -12.49 -4.24 16.42
C TYR A 28 -13.66 -3.32 16.82
N MET A 29 -13.92 -2.27 16.05
CA MET A 29 -15.02 -1.34 16.33
C MET A 29 -16.38 -2.00 15.99
N PRO A 30 -17.37 -1.95 16.90
CA PRO A 30 -18.71 -2.49 16.63
C PRO A 30 -19.35 -1.81 15.41
N GLN A 31 -20.01 -2.59 14.56
CA GLN A 31 -20.65 -2.08 13.34
C GLN A 31 -21.86 -1.18 13.63
N ASP A 32 -22.50 -1.39 14.78
CA ASP A 32 -23.63 -0.65 15.32
C ASP A 32 -23.21 0.51 16.24
N ASN A 33 -21.93 0.93 16.18
CA ASN A 33 -21.44 2.02 17.02
C ASN A 33 -22.22 3.32 16.78
N THR A 34 -22.83 3.83 17.84
CA THR A 34 -23.72 4.99 17.81
C THR A 34 -22.99 6.34 17.74
N TRP A 35 -21.70 6.37 18.05
CA TRP A 35 -20.90 7.61 18.12
C TRP A 35 -20.24 7.96 16.79
N LEU A 36 -19.80 6.95 16.05
CA LEU A 36 -19.11 7.12 14.77
C LEU A 36 -19.30 5.86 13.94
N ASP A 37 -19.76 6.02 12.70
CA ASP A 37 -19.76 4.94 11.72
C ASP A 37 -18.32 4.45 11.49
N PRO A 38 -18.01 3.16 11.74
CA PRO A 38 -16.65 2.62 11.62
C PRO A 38 -15.98 2.85 10.26
N ARG A 39 -16.77 3.05 9.20
CA ARG A 39 -16.24 3.38 7.86
C ARG A 39 -15.48 4.71 7.87
N TRP A 40 -15.90 5.69 8.68
CA TRP A 40 -15.21 6.96 8.81
C TRP A 40 -13.87 6.88 9.54
N VAL A 41 -13.58 5.79 10.27
CA VAL A 41 -12.23 5.52 10.79
C VAL A 41 -11.22 5.42 9.64
N TYR A 42 -11.64 4.96 8.46
CA TYR A 42 -10.79 5.01 7.26
C TYR A 42 -10.49 6.46 6.84
N GLY A 43 -11.46 7.36 6.91
CA GLY A 43 -11.23 8.79 6.62
C GLY A 43 -10.28 9.45 7.62
N VAL A 44 -10.41 9.10 8.91
CA VAL A 44 -9.45 9.50 9.95
C VAL A 44 -8.05 8.94 9.64
N SER A 45 -7.97 7.70 9.16
CA SER A 45 -6.71 7.08 8.72
C SER A 45 -6.08 7.87 7.58
N VAL A 46 -6.87 8.27 6.58
CA VAL A 46 -6.38 9.10 5.47
C VAL A 46 -5.79 10.42 5.97
N ALA A 47 -6.47 11.09 6.89
CA ALA A 47 -6.00 12.36 7.45
C ALA A 47 -4.72 12.19 8.29
N ILE A 48 -4.70 11.23 9.22
CA ILE A 48 -3.56 11.02 10.14
C ILE A 48 -2.32 10.53 9.38
N VAL A 49 -2.48 9.53 8.53
CA VAL A 49 -1.36 8.96 7.75
C VAL A 49 -0.88 9.98 6.72
N GLY A 50 -1.79 10.65 6.01
CA GLY A 50 -1.44 11.72 5.07
C GLY A 50 -0.71 12.88 5.76
N GLY A 51 -1.17 13.30 6.94
CA GLY A 51 -0.50 14.29 7.77
C GLY A 51 0.90 13.84 8.20
N SER A 52 1.08 12.57 8.55
CA SER A 52 2.40 12.02 8.91
C SER A 52 3.38 12.02 7.73
N ILE A 53 2.91 11.67 6.52
CA ILE A 53 3.72 11.71 5.29
C ILE A 53 4.08 13.16 4.96
N ALA A 54 3.13 14.09 5.05
CA ALA A 54 3.40 15.51 4.81
C ALA A 54 4.42 16.08 5.82
N PHE A 55 4.32 15.69 7.10
CA PHE A 55 5.26 16.10 8.14
C PHE A 55 6.69 15.61 7.86
N PHE A 56 6.85 14.36 7.40
CA PHE A 56 8.13 13.77 7.07
C PHE A 56 8.58 13.97 5.62
N TRP A 57 7.88 14.80 4.82
CA TRP A 57 8.10 14.92 3.38
C TRP A 57 9.55 15.18 2.97
N ARG A 58 10.30 15.91 3.81
CA ARG A 58 11.71 16.27 3.57
C ARG A 58 12.68 15.09 3.79
N GLU A 59 12.25 14.02 4.44
CA GLU A 59 13.05 12.82 4.73
C GLU A 59 12.94 11.76 3.62
N TYR A 60 12.07 11.99 2.62
CA TYR A 60 11.84 11.08 1.50
C TYR A 60 12.68 11.47 0.28
N SER A 61 14.00 11.27 0.40
CA SER A 61 14.97 11.55 -0.66
C SER A 61 14.64 10.81 -1.97
N GLU A 62 14.00 9.65 -1.91
CA GLU A 62 13.56 8.86 -3.07
C GLU A 62 12.43 9.51 -3.86
N LEU A 63 11.72 10.49 -3.28
CA LEU A 63 10.65 11.25 -3.93
C LEU A 63 11.14 12.61 -4.45
N ALA A 64 12.41 12.97 -4.21
CA ALA A 64 12.98 14.26 -4.56
C ALA A 64 13.18 14.47 -6.07
N VAL A 65 13.50 15.71 -6.45
CA VAL A 65 13.76 16.12 -7.84
C VAL A 65 14.99 15.37 -8.37
N GLY A 66 14.75 14.35 -9.19
CA GLY A 66 15.79 13.45 -9.71
C GLY A 66 15.31 12.02 -9.86
N SER A 67 14.29 11.61 -9.07
CA SER A 67 13.69 10.27 -9.16
C SER A 67 12.55 10.17 -10.18
N ARG A 68 12.39 11.14 -11.09
CA ARG A 68 11.27 11.14 -12.05
C ARG A 68 11.38 9.97 -13.03
N LEU A 69 10.22 9.42 -13.39
CA LEU A 69 10.13 8.37 -14.39
C LEU A 69 10.33 8.95 -15.80
N THR A 70 11.08 8.21 -16.62
CA THR A 70 10.99 8.38 -18.07
C THR A 70 9.62 7.93 -18.56
N MET A 71 9.22 8.36 -19.76
CA MET A 71 7.92 7.96 -20.33
C MET A 71 7.81 6.43 -20.49
N LEU A 72 8.89 5.76 -20.89
CA LEU A 72 8.92 4.29 -20.99
C LEU A 72 8.73 3.64 -19.62
N GLN A 73 9.42 4.12 -18.57
CA GLN A 73 9.27 3.59 -17.22
C GLN A 73 7.86 3.82 -16.67
N ALA A 74 7.24 4.95 -16.97
CA ALA A 74 5.86 5.22 -16.61
C ALA A 74 4.90 4.24 -17.31
N VAL A 75 5.04 4.02 -18.62
CA VAL A 75 4.24 3.02 -19.35
C VAL A 75 4.42 1.63 -18.79
N VAL A 76 5.65 1.21 -18.50
CA VAL A 76 5.93 -0.10 -17.88
C VAL A 76 5.25 -0.21 -16.51
N ALA A 77 5.34 0.82 -15.66
CA ALA A 77 4.67 0.84 -14.36
C ALA A 77 3.14 0.76 -14.49
N LEU A 78 2.53 1.49 -15.44
CA LEU A 78 1.09 1.40 -15.73
C LEU A 78 0.68 -0.02 -16.13
N MET A 79 1.44 -0.64 -17.05
CA MET A 79 1.16 -2.00 -17.54
C MET A 79 1.33 -3.04 -16.43
N VAL A 80 2.38 -2.93 -15.61
CA VAL A 80 2.57 -3.80 -14.45
C VAL A 80 1.41 -3.63 -13.47
N GLY A 81 0.99 -2.41 -13.16
CA GLY A 81 -0.17 -2.16 -12.30
C GLY A 81 -1.45 -2.82 -12.83
N ALA A 82 -1.74 -2.68 -14.13
CA ALA A 82 -2.90 -3.32 -14.75
C ALA A 82 -2.84 -4.85 -14.70
N VAL A 83 -1.66 -5.44 -14.93
CA VAL A 83 -1.44 -6.90 -14.82
C VAL A 83 -1.59 -7.37 -13.37
N VAL A 84 -1.00 -6.65 -12.41
CA VAL A 84 -1.13 -6.99 -10.97
C VAL A 84 -2.58 -6.90 -10.53
N PHE A 85 -3.33 -5.87 -10.92
CA PHE A 85 -4.79 -5.81 -10.71
C PHE A 85 -5.50 -7.04 -11.26
N LYS A 86 -5.22 -7.42 -12.51
CA LYS A 86 -5.88 -8.56 -13.14
C LYS A 86 -5.57 -9.86 -12.39
N LEU A 87 -4.33 -10.07 -11.98
CA LEU A 87 -3.94 -11.22 -11.18
C LEU A 87 -4.55 -11.18 -9.78
N TRP A 88 -4.66 -10.00 -9.16
CA TRP A 88 -5.27 -9.82 -7.83
C TRP A 88 -6.72 -10.30 -7.81
N ILE A 89 -7.51 -9.98 -8.83
CA ILE A 89 -8.91 -10.42 -8.90
C ILE A 89 -9.08 -11.87 -9.35
N LEU A 90 -8.03 -12.52 -9.85
CA LEU A 90 -8.07 -13.92 -10.34
C LEU A 90 -7.48 -14.92 -9.33
N LEU A 91 -6.48 -14.51 -8.55
CA LEU A 91 -5.76 -15.37 -7.62
C LEU A 91 -6.48 -15.44 -6.26
N THR A 92 -7.74 -15.89 -6.28
CA THR A 92 -8.64 -15.87 -5.13
C THR A 92 -9.23 -17.24 -4.77
N GLU A 93 -8.64 -18.33 -5.28
CA GLU A 93 -9.05 -19.68 -4.87
C GLU A 93 -8.88 -19.87 -3.36
N PRO A 94 -9.65 -20.75 -2.69
CA PRO A 94 -9.60 -20.86 -1.22
C PRO A 94 -8.21 -21.13 -0.64
N TRP A 95 -7.36 -21.87 -1.34
CA TRP A 95 -5.97 -22.14 -0.93
C TRP A 95 -5.02 -20.95 -1.13
N MET A 96 -5.43 -19.95 -1.92
CA MET A 96 -4.71 -18.69 -2.16
C MET A 96 -5.05 -17.60 -1.12
N MET A 97 -5.93 -17.90 -0.17
CA MET A 97 -6.42 -16.98 0.86
C MET A 97 -5.91 -17.39 2.26
N LEU A 98 -5.54 -16.40 3.08
CA LEU A 98 -5.20 -16.53 4.48
C LEU A 98 -6.19 -15.74 5.33
N GLY A 99 -6.77 -16.40 6.33
CA GLY A 99 -7.64 -15.78 7.32
C GLY A 99 -8.88 -15.10 6.72
N ARG A 100 -9.34 -14.03 7.37
CA ARG A 100 -10.46 -13.19 6.93
C ARG A 100 -10.04 -11.72 6.93
N PRO A 101 -10.63 -10.86 6.09
CA PRO A 101 -10.34 -9.43 6.12
C PRO A 101 -10.60 -8.84 7.50
N THR A 102 -9.62 -8.12 8.05
CA THR A 102 -9.72 -7.48 9.38
C THR A 102 -10.84 -6.45 9.45
N ALA A 103 -11.09 -5.74 8.34
CA ALA A 103 -12.19 -4.79 8.23
C ALA A 103 -12.64 -4.71 6.78
N SER A 104 -13.94 -4.91 6.55
CA SER A 104 -14.58 -4.74 5.25
C SER A 104 -15.05 -3.30 5.06
N PHE A 105 -15.20 -2.87 3.81
CA PHE A 105 -15.66 -1.52 3.50
C PHE A 105 -16.72 -1.52 2.40
N ARG A 106 -17.98 -1.29 2.81
CA ARG A 106 -19.12 -1.15 1.90
C ARG A 106 -19.77 0.23 2.05
N PRO A 107 -19.54 1.19 1.13
CA PRO A 107 -20.10 2.53 1.18
C PRO A 107 -21.50 2.58 0.56
N VAL A 108 -22.38 1.68 0.98
CA VAL A 108 -23.76 1.59 0.52
C VAL A 108 -24.67 1.82 1.73
N ASP A 109 -25.75 2.57 1.57
CA ASP A 109 -26.77 2.79 2.60
C ASP A 109 -27.84 1.66 2.60
N PRO A 110 -28.79 1.66 3.56
CA PRO A 110 -29.85 0.65 3.59
C PRO A 110 -30.77 0.64 2.36
N ASP A 111 -30.89 1.76 1.64
CA ASP A 111 -31.69 1.91 0.42
C ASP A 111 -30.93 1.46 -0.84
N GLY A 112 -29.69 0.99 -0.68
CA GLY A 112 -28.84 0.48 -1.76
C GLY A 112 -28.10 1.57 -2.54
N GLN A 113 -28.14 2.83 -2.08
CA GLN A 113 -27.46 3.94 -2.74
C GLN A 113 -26.01 4.09 -2.29
N LEU A 114 -25.16 4.55 -3.21
CA LEU A 114 -23.74 4.81 -2.92
C LEU A 114 -23.59 6.07 -2.07
N GLN A 115 -22.89 5.93 -0.96
CA GLN A 115 -22.48 7.04 -0.12
C GLN A 115 -21.19 7.66 -0.67
N TRP A 116 -21.34 8.62 -1.59
CA TRP A 116 -20.25 9.23 -2.35
C TRP A 116 -19.12 9.80 -1.49
N GLY A 117 -19.42 10.33 -0.30
CA GLY A 117 -18.40 10.82 0.63
C GLY A 117 -17.45 9.71 1.10
N LEU A 118 -18.01 8.60 1.61
CA LEU A 118 -17.24 7.43 2.04
C LEU A 118 -16.51 6.78 0.87
N LEU A 119 -17.16 6.69 -0.28
CA LEU A 119 -16.58 6.13 -1.49
C LEU A 119 -15.34 6.94 -1.94
N THR A 120 -15.47 8.26 -2.01
CA THR A 120 -14.40 9.16 -2.44
C THR A 120 -13.20 9.06 -1.51
N VAL A 121 -13.44 9.11 -0.20
CA VAL A 121 -12.38 8.99 0.82
C VAL A 121 -11.69 7.63 0.75
N ARG A 122 -12.47 6.54 0.59
CA ARG A 122 -11.92 5.19 0.42
C ARG A 122 -10.99 5.11 -0.77
N TRP A 123 -11.40 5.70 -1.88
CA TRP A 123 -10.68 5.61 -3.13
C TRP A 123 -9.41 6.48 -3.14
N ILE A 124 -9.47 7.70 -2.62
CA ILE A 124 -8.30 8.56 -2.40
C ILE A 124 -7.30 7.86 -1.50
N GLY A 125 -7.76 7.29 -0.39
CA GLY A 125 -6.90 6.52 0.51
C GLY A 125 -6.25 5.34 -0.20
N ALA A 126 -7.04 4.53 -0.93
CA ALA A 126 -6.57 3.30 -1.56
C ALA A 126 -5.61 3.55 -2.72
N ALA A 127 -5.91 4.53 -3.58
CA ALA A 127 -5.21 4.73 -4.84
C ALA A 127 -4.10 5.78 -4.76
N LEU A 128 -4.13 6.69 -3.77
CA LEU A 128 -3.12 7.75 -3.66
C LEU A 128 -2.28 7.61 -2.39
N LEU A 129 -2.92 7.46 -1.23
CA LEU A 129 -2.20 7.46 0.03
C LEU A 129 -1.48 6.14 0.34
N VAL A 130 -2.22 5.03 0.25
CA VAL A 130 -1.71 3.68 0.55
C VAL A 130 -0.50 3.34 -0.32
N PRO A 131 -0.48 3.56 -1.65
CA PRO A 131 0.69 3.26 -2.47
C PRO A 131 1.94 4.04 -2.01
N VAL A 132 1.79 5.33 -1.71
CA VAL A 132 2.93 6.14 -1.24
C VAL A 132 3.44 5.61 0.10
N MET A 133 2.53 5.41 1.07
CA MET A 133 2.86 4.92 2.40
C MET A 133 3.53 3.54 2.37
N GLU A 134 2.92 2.61 1.64
CA GLU A 134 3.38 1.23 1.57
C GLU A 134 4.70 1.11 0.82
N GLU A 135 4.88 1.78 -0.33
CA GLU A 135 6.14 1.69 -1.05
C GLU A 135 7.30 2.37 -0.29
N LEU A 136 7.03 3.44 0.46
CA LEU A 136 8.00 4.02 1.40
C LEU A 136 8.45 3.00 2.45
N PHE A 137 7.51 2.26 3.04
CA PHE A 137 7.82 1.27 4.06
C PHE A 137 8.47 0.01 3.49
N TRP A 138 7.86 -0.62 2.47
CA TRP A 138 8.29 -1.92 1.96
C TRP A 138 9.54 -1.84 1.08
N ARG A 139 9.58 -0.90 0.14
CA ARG A 139 10.64 -0.84 -0.90
C ARG A 139 11.76 0.07 -0.46
N SER A 140 11.43 1.27 -0.03
CA SER A 140 12.44 2.25 0.37
C SER A 140 13.08 1.89 1.71
N PHE A 141 12.31 1.43 2.71
CA PHE A 141 12.86 1.04 4.01
C PHE A 141 13.16 -0.47 4.11
N LEU A 142 12.15 -1.32 4.36
CA LEU A 142 12.35 -2.70 4.83
C LEU A 142 13.23 -3.52 3.89
N MET A 143 12.97 -3.46 2.58
CA MET A 143 13.74 -4.21 1.59
C MET A 143 15.22 -3.82 1.61
N ARG A 144 15.55 -2.52 1.59
CA ARG A 144 16.95 -2.05 1.64
C ARG A 144 17.58 -2.29 3.01
N TRP A 145 16.79 -2.20 4.08
CA TRP A 145 17.23 -2.42 5.46
C TRP A 145 17.67 -3.87 5.72
N ILE A 146 17.02 -4.85 5.07
CA ILE A 146 17.41 -6.26 5.16
C ILE A 146 18.85 -6.50 4.66
N ASP A 147 19.31 -5.72 3.67
CA ASP A 147 20.70 -5.78 3.20
C ASP A 147 21.64 -4.96 4.08
N ASN A 148 21.23 -3.76 4.49
CA ASN A 148 22.04 -2.88 5.33
C ASN A 148 21.17 -2.01 6.25
N PRO A 149 21.39 -2.01 7.58
CA PRO A 149 20.67 -1.15 8.52
C PRO A 149 20.73 0.35 8.19
N ASP A 150 21.82 0.80 7.58
CA ASP A 150 21.94 2.13 6.98
C ASP A 150 21.39 2.11 5.54
N PHE A 151 20.09 1.79 5.45
CA PHE A 151 19.41 1.40 4.23
C PHE A 151 19.51 2.46 3.12
N GLU A 152 19.63 3.75 3.48
CA GLU A 152 19.76 4.86 2.54
C GLU A 152 21.03 4.78 1.67
N LYS A 153 22.04 4.01 2.10
CA LYS A 153 23.27 3.75 1.33
C LYS A 153 23.12 2.67 0.25
N VAL A 154 22.06 1.85 0.31
CA VAL A 154 21.86 0.76 -0.66
C VAL A 154 21.20 1.32 -1.91
N ASP A 155 21.89 1.35 -3.05
CA ASP A 155 21.24 1.73 -4.31
C ASP A 155 20.10 0.75 -4.61
N PRO A 156 18.89 1.22 -4.99
CA PRO A 156 17.79 0.33 -5.35
C PRO A 156 18.17 -0.76 -6.35
N SER A 157 19.05 -0.51 -7.32
CA SER A 157 19.47 -1.55 -8.28
C SER A 157 20.31 -2.64 -7.66
N GLU A 158 20.97 -2.39 -6.54
CA GLU A 158 21.92 -3.33 -5.91
C GLU A 158 21.27 -4.18 -4.81
N VAL A 159 20.00 -3.94 -4.49
CA VAL A 159 19.24 -4.74 -3.53
C VAL A 159 19.33 -6.23 -3.86
N SER A 160 19.69 -7.05 -2.88
CA SER A 160 19.89 -8.47 -3.10
C SER A 160 18.57 -9.21 -3.41
N PRO A 161 18.62 -10.31 -4.18
CA PRO A 161 17.45 -11.18 -4.34
C PRO A 161 16.89 -11.68 -3.00
N LYS A 162 17.77 -11.90 -2.00
CA LYS A 162 17.37 -12.28 -0.64
C LYS A 162 16.50 -11.20 -0.01
N ALA A 163 16.93 -9.93 -0.06
CA ALA A 163 16.16 -8.81 0.46
C ALA A 163 14.80 -8.67 -0.23
N MET A 164 14.75 -8.82 -1.56
CA MET A 164 13.48 -8.81 -2.31
C MET A 164 12.52 -9.91 -1.86
N VAL A 165 13.01 -11.14 -1.69
CA VAL A 165 12.18 -12.27 -1.27
C VAL A 165 11.71 -12.10 0.17
N LEU A 166 12.62 -11.78 1.09
CA LEU A 166 12.27 -11.62 2.51
C LEU A 166 11.30 -10.46 2.74
N SER A 167 11.52 -9.30 2.12
CA SER A 167 10.57 -8.18 2.23
C SER A 167 9.20 -8.54 1.65
N THR A 168 9.16 -9.27 0.54
CA THR A 168 7.91 -9.75 -0.08
C THR A 168 7.17 -10.74 0.80
N LEU A 169 7.89 -11.67 1.46
CA LEU A 169 7.27 -12.61 2.38
C LEU A 169 6.68 -11.91 3.60
N VAL A 170 7.33 -10.85 4.12
CA VAL A 170 6.77 -10.05 5.21
C VAL A 170 5.56 -9.23 4.72
N PHE A 171 5.63 -8.65 3.52
CA PHE A 171 4.51 -7.96 2.86
C PHE A 171 3.29 -8.86 2.70
N MET A 172 3.50 -10.11 2.29
CA MET A 172 2.47 -11.12 2.15
C MET A 172 1.68 -11.33 3.45
N LEU A 173 2.33 -11.30 4.61
CA LEU A 173 1.67 -11.49 5.91
C LEU A 173 0.68 -10.37 6.26
N ALA A 174 0.81 -9.19 5.63
CA ALA A 174 -0.14 -8.09 5.81
C ALA A 174 -1.42 -8.25 4.95
N HIS A 175 -1.51 -9.31 4.14
CA HIS A 175 -2.56 -9.50 3.14
C HIS A 175 -3.28 -10.84 3.31
N THR A 176 -4.58 -10.86 3.03
CA THR A 176 -5.35 -12.11 2.98
C THR A 176 -5.07 -12.90 1.70
N GLN A 177 -4.88 -12.23 0.55
CA GLN A 177 -4.54 -12.86 -0.72
C GLN A 177 -3.04 -13.14 -0.81
N TRP A 178 -2.56 -14.18 -0.13
CA TRP A 178 -1.10 -14.39 0.03
C TRP A 178 -0.39 -14.53 -1.32
N LEU A 179 -0.96 -15.27 -2.27
CA LEU A 179 -0.32 -15.49 -3.57
C LEU A 179 -0.33 -14.20 -4.41
N GLY A 180 -1.46 -13.47 -4.40
CA GLY A 180 -1.55 -12.14 -5.01
C GLY A 180 -0.54 -11.15 -4.42
N ALA A 181 -0.37 -11.18 -3.09
CA ALA A 181 0.58 -10.34 -2.38
C ALA A 181 2.03 -10.68 -2.71
N ILE A 182 2.40 -11.95 -2.88
CA ILE A 182 3.73 -12.32 -3.38
C ILE A 182 3.96 -11.77 -4.79
N VAL A 183 3.00 -11.94 -5.69
CA VAL A 183 3.11 -11.46 -7.08
C VAL A 183 3.28 -9.94 -7.12
N ALA A 184 2.43 -9.18 -6.42
CA ALA A 184 2.53 -7.73 -6.31
C ALA A 184 3.86 -7.32 -5.63
N GLY A 185 4.21 -8.03 -4.54
CA GLY A 185 5.47 -7.98 -3.81
C GLY A 185 6.69 -7.93 -4.72
N LEU A 186 6.86 -9.00 -5.49
CA LEU A 186 7.97 -9.17 -6.42
C LEU A 186 7.90 -8.20 -7.60
N ALA A 187 6.72 -7.95 -8.17
CA ALA A 187 6.56 -7.05 -9.32
C ALA A 187 6.98 -5.60 -8.99
N TYR A 188 6.54 -5.08 -7.86
CA TYR A 188 6.90 -3.72 -7.45
C TYR A 188 8.36 -3.63 -6.95
N ALA A 189 8.88 -4.69 -6.30
CA ALA A 189 10.30 -4.75 -5.98
C ALA A 189 11.18 -4.74 -7.25
N TRP A 190 10.79 -5.52 -8.27
CA TRP A 190 11.46 -5.52 -9.57
C TRP A 190 11.41 -4.14 -10.24
N LEU A 191 10.23 -3.50 -10.29
CA LEU A 191 10.10 -2.13 -10.82
C LEU A 191 11.05 -1.17 -10.12
N TYR A 192 11.14 -1.24 -8.79
CA TYR A 192 12.00 -0.34 -8.04
C TYR A 192 13.49 -0.57 -8.37
N ARG A 193 13.95 -1.83 -8.42
CA ARG A 193 15.33 -2.15 -8.81
C ARG A 193 15.65 -1.73 -10.23
N TYR A 194 14.74 -1.99 -11.17
CA TYR A 194 14.94 -1.71 -12.59
C TYR A 194 14.98 -0.21 -12.87
N THR A 195 14.07 0.55 -12.27
CA THR A 195 13.92 1.99 -12.54
C THR A 195 14.77 2.88 -11.65
N ARG A 196 15.26 2.35 -10.51
CA ARG A 196 15.90 3.12 -9.43
C ARG A 196 15.03 4.29 -8.92
N SER A 197 13.71 4.20 -9.12
CA SER A 197 12.76 5.24 -8.75
C SER A 197 11.60 4.65 -7.97
N LEU A 198 11.32 5.21 -6.80
CA LEU A 198 10.18 4.80 -5.99
C LEU A 198 8.84 5.19 -6.64
N TRP A 199 8.85 6.16 -7.56
CA TRP A 199 7.65 6.53 -8.30
C TRP A 199 7.14 5.40 -9.20
N ALA A 200 7.99 4.48 -9.66
CA ALA A 200 7.56 3.37 -10.51
C ALA A 200 6.64 2.38 -9.78
N PRO A 201 7.04 1.78 -8.63
CA PRO A 201 6.14 0.94 -7.87
C PRO A 201 4.95 1.73 -7.29
N ILE A 202 5.12 3.00 -6.88
CA ILE A 202 4.01 3.84 -6.41
C ILE A 202 2.95 3.98 -7.51
N LEU A 203 3.36 4.29 -8.75
CA LEU A 203 2.44 4.43 -9.87
C LEU A 203 1.76 3.09 -10.20
N ALA A 204 2.53 1.99 -10.28
CA ALA A 204 1.96 0.68 -10.54
C ALA A 204 0.92 0.28 -9.48
N HIS A 205 1.25 0.48 -8.20
CA HIS A 205 0.37 0.19 -7.08
C HIS A 205 -0.87 1.12 -7.07
N ALA A 206 -0.70 2.42 -7.36
CA ALA A 206 -1.80 3.35 -7.53
C ALA A 206 -2.77 2.94 -8.64
N ILE A 207 -2.25 2.45 -9.77
CA ILE A 207 -3.08 1.89 -10.85
C ILE A 207 -3.80 0.63 -10.39
N THR A 208 -3.09 -0.30 -9.74
CA THR A 208 -3.70 -1.53 -9.22
C THR A 208 -4.91 -1.21 -8.36
N ASN A 209 -4.74 -0.33 -7.37
CA ASN A 209 -5.80 0.03 -6.41
C ASN A 209 -6.86 0.93 -7.04
N GLY A 210 -6.47 1.84 -7.92
CA GLY A 210 -7.36 2.73 -8.63
C GLY A 210 -8.34 1.96 -9.50
N VAL A 211 -7.82 1.06 -10.34
CA VAL A 211 -8.62 0.19 -11.22
C VAL A 211 -9.43 -0.83 -10.42
N LEU A 212 -8.86 -1.40 -9.36
CA LEU A 212 -9.61 -2.25 -8.42
C LEU A 212 -10.82 -1.50 -7.85
N GLY A 213 -10.64 -0.24 -7.45
CA GLY A 213 -11.73 0.60 -6.96
C GLY A 213 -12.86 0.79 -7.97
N ILE A 214 -12.53 1.10 -9.22
CA ILE A 214 -13.52 1.19 -10.32
C ILE A 214 -14.27 -0.13 -10.44
N TRP A 215 -13.53 -1.24 -10.51
CA TRP A 215 -14.11 -2.56 -10.73
C TRP A 215 -15.02 -3.00 -9.57
N VAL A 216 -14.62 -2.75 -8.32
CA VAL A 216 -15.44 -3.02 -7.13
C VAL A 216 -16.76 -2.26 -7.19
N VAL A 217 -16.73 -0.97 -7.53
CA VAL A 217 -17.93 -0.12 -7.58
C VAL A 217 -18.85 -0.52 -8.73
N VAL A 218 -18.30 -0.74 -9.93
CA VAL A 218 -19.07 -1.05 -11.14
C VAL A 218 -19.73 -2.43 -11.06
N TYR A 219 -19.02 -3.43 -10.53
CA TYR A 219 -19.49 -4.82 -10.51
C TYR A 219 -19.99 -5.29 -9.13
N GLY A 220 -19.97 -4.42 -8.11
CA GLY A 220 -20.45 -4.73 -6.76
C GLY A 220 -19.59 -5.74 -5.99
N ASN A 221 -18.31 -5.91 -6.36
CA ASN A 221 -17.39 -6.88 -5.76
C ASN A 221 -16.75 -6.37 -4.45
N TRP A 222 -17.59 -5.98 -3.49
CA TRP A 222 -17.19 -5.36 -2.21
C TRP A 222 -16.25 -6.21 -1.35
N GLN A 223 -16.13 -7.51 -1.60
CA GLN A 223 -15.22 -8.41 -0.88
C GLN A 223 -13.73 -8.06 -1.04
N PHE A 224 -13.37 -7.24 -2.03
CA PHE A 224 -12.01 -6.75 -2.23
C PHE A 224 -11.71 -5.44 -1.47
N TRP A 225 -12.67 -4.90 -0.70
CA TRP A 225 -12.57 -3.60 -0.04
C TRP A 225 -12.73 -3.61 1.47
#